data_AF-A0A2H5VDF6-F1
#
_entry.id   AF-A0A2H5VDF6-F1
#
_cell.length_a   1.000
_cell.length_b   1.000
_cell.length_c   1.000
_cell.angle_alpha   90.00
_cell.angle_beta   90.00
_cell.angle_gamma   90.00
#
_symmetry.space_group_name_H-M   'P 1'
#
loop_
_entity.id
_entity.type
_entity.pdbx_description
1 polymer ?
#
loop_
_entity_poly.entity_id
_entity_poly.type
_entity_poly.pdbx_seq_one_letter_code
_entity_poly.pdbx_strand_id
1 'polypeptide(L)'
;MRVGIIIPSSNTTVEIEFSKVKSSITFHYCRLRLRDVNLEELEKMEDKIEEVSSLLSDASVDLICYACTTGSLYKGLKHEDEIVRRIEKASKIRAITTSRSVIEALKNLKVKRLSVATPYSNEVNLKVKNFLEENEFEIVKLRSLGLINNLDIGRLDPEVSYKLGKEAYSKDSEALFISCTNLRTFEIIQKLEDEIRSLLYLVIQQLYGLFLKT
;
A
#
# COMPACT_ATOMS: atom_id res chain seq x y z
N MET A 1 -4.35 -21.19 2.86
CA MET A 1 -3.70 -20.39 1.81
C MET A 1 -2.41 -19.82 2.36
N ARG A 2 -1.30 -19.93 1.63
CA ARG A 2 -0.01 -19.30 1.91
C ARG A 2 0.13 -18.08 1.02
N VAL A 3 0.36 -16.92 1.60
CA VAL A 3 0.56 -15.68 0.82
C VAL A 3 1.99 -15.21 1.01
N GLY A 4 2.71 -15.04 -0.10
CA GLY A 4 4.02 -14.40 -0.13
C GLY A 4 3.87 -12.88 -0.14
N ILE A 5 4.57 -12.17 0.72
CA ILE A 5 4.53 -10.71 0.82
C ILE A 5 5.92 -10.14 0.60
N ILE A 6 6.06 -9.28 -0.41
CA ILE A 6 7.29 -8.53 -0.67
C ILE A 6 7.14 -7.15 -0.01
N ILE A 7 8.00 -6.83 0.96
CA ILE A 7 7.99 -5.54 1.68
C ILE A 7 9.32 -4.80 1.58
N PRO A 8 9.32 -3.46 1.76
CA PRO A 8 10.55 -2.70 1.97
C PRO A 8 11.37 -3.22 3.16
N SER A 9 12.70 -3.22 3.05
CA SER A 9 13.61 -3.76 4.08
C SER A 9 13.53 -3.02 5.41
N SER A 10 13.08 -1.77 5.39
CA SER A 10 12.85 -0.92 6.57
C SER A 10 11.39 -0.94 7.04
N ASN A 11 10.50 -1.68 6.37
CA ASN A 11 9.12 -1.81 6.81
C ASN A 11 9.07 -2.64 8.10
N THR A 12 8.34 -2.13 9.08
CA THR A 12 8.13 -2.75 10.40
C THR A 12 6.66 -2.87 10.76
N THR A 13 5.75 -2.46 9.88
CA THR A 13 4.32 -2.36 10.17
C THR A 13 3.52 -3.52 9.57
N VAL A 14 3.80 -3.91 8.32
CA VAL A 14 3.01 -4.96 7.62
C VAL A 14 3.01 -6.28 8.38
N GLU A 15 4.18 -6.76 8.81
CA GLU A 15 4.29 -8.02 9.56
C GLU A 15 3.54 -7.97 10.89
N ILE A 16 3.60 -6.83 11.59
CA ILE A 16 2.89 -6.65 12.87
C ILE A 16 1.38 -6.63 12.64
N GLU A 17 0.90 -5.83 11.68
CA GLU A 17 -0.53 -5.72 11.41
C GLU A 17 -1.11 -7.05 10.89
N PHE A 18 -0.42 -7.73 9.99
CA PHE A 18 -0.86 -9.05 9.51
C PHE A 18 -0.79 -10.14 10.59
N SER A 19 0.12 -10.07 11.55
CA SER A 19 0.14 -11.02 12.68
C SER A 19 -1.11 -10.93 13.56
N LYS A 20 -1.79 -9.77 13.58
CA LYS A 20 -3.03 -9.56 14.34
C LYS A 20 -4.27 -10.08 13.63
N VAL A 21 -4.15 -10.41 12.34
CA VAL A 21 -5.25 -10.91 11.53
C VAL A 21 -5.55 -12.36 11.89
N LYS A 22 -6.76 -12.61 12.41
CA LYS A 22 -7.24 -13.98 12.68
C LYS A 22 -7.75 -14.60 11.39
N SER A 23 -6.95 -15.46 10.78
CA SER A 23 -7.33 -16.19 9.56
C SER A 23 -6.60 -17.54 9.48
N SER A 24 -7.05 -18.41 8.58
CA SER A 24 -6.32 -19.63 8.18
C SER A 24 -5.22 -19.36 7.14
N ILE A 25 -4.91 -18.08 6.89
CA ILE A 25 -3.88 -17.65 5.96
C ILE A 25 -2.55 -17.54 6.71
N THR A 26 -1.48 -18.04 6.12
CA THR A 26 -0.12 -17.82 6.63
C THR A 26 0.63 -16.88 5.70
N PHE A 27 1.34 -15.91 6.28
CA PHE A 27 2.11 -14.93 5.53
C PHE A 27 3.60 -15.27 5.55
N HIS A 28 4.24 -15.22 4.39
CA HIS A 28 5.66 -15.52 4.18
C HIS A 28 6.32 -14.32 3.55
N TYR A 29 7.42 -13.82 4.11
CA TYR A 29 7.93 -12.50 3.76
C TYR A 29 9.26 -12.56 3.04
N CYS A 30 9.43 -11.73 2.01
CA CYS A 30 10.72 -11.35 1.48
C CYS A 30 10.87 -9.83 1.48
N ARG A 31 12.12 -9.36 1.50
CA ARG A 31 12.44 -7.95 1.65
C ARG A 31 13.23 -7.43 0.45
N LEU A 32 12.85 -6.24 -0.02
CA LEU A 32 13.62 -5.47 -1.00
C LEU A 32 14.24 -4.25 -0.33
N ARG A 33 15.46 -3.87 -0.74
CA ARG A 33 16.19 -2.79 -0.08
C ARG A 33 15.51 -1.44 -0.35
N LEU A 34 15.10 -0.77 0.73
CA LEU A 34 14.60 0.60 0.75
C LEU A 34 14.76 1.15 2.17
N ARG A 35 15.33 2.34 2.31
CA ARG A 35 15.50 3.10 3.56
C ARG A 35 14.75 4.41 3.50
N ASP A 36 14.85 5.10 2.38
CA ASP A 36 14.26 6.40 2.12
C ASP A 36 13.24 6.27 0.99
N VAL A 37 12.04 6.82 1.19
CA VAL A 37 10.96 6.82 0.21
C VAL A 37 11.20 7.97 -0.77
N ASN A 38 12.16 7.79 -1.66
CA ASN A 38 12.49 8.71 -2.76
C ASN A 38 12.57 7.94 -4.10
N LEU A 39 12.55 8.65 -5.23
CA LEU A 39 12.46 8.02 -6.54
C LEU A 39 13.67 7.12 -6.87
N GLU A 40 14.87 7.52 -6.45
CA GLU A 40 16.11 6.78 -6.69
C GLU A 40 16.11 5.42 -5.98
N GLU A 41 15.79 5.41 -4.69
CA GLU A 41 15.74 4.15 -3.95
C GLU A 41 14.56 3.27 -4.38
N LEU A 42 13.42 3.86 -4.74
CA LEU A 42 12.27 3.12 -5.29
C LEU A 42 12.65 2.38 -6.58
N GLU A 43 13.42 3.02 -7.45
CA GLU A 43 13.93 2.38 -8.67
C GLU A 43 14.92 1.26 -8.38
N LYS A 44 15.92 1.51 -7.52
CA LYS A 44 16.91 0.48 -7.13
C LYS A 44 16.27 -0.70 -6.39
N MET A 45 15.17 -0.48 -5.68
CA MET A 45 14.46 -1.52 -4.95
C MET A 45 13.98 -2.63 -5.90
N GLU A 46 13.69 -2.29 -7.16
CA GLU A 46 13.16 -3.23 -8.15
C GLU A 46 14.18 -4.22 -8.69
N ASP A 47 15.48 -3.94 -8.59
CA ASP A 47 16.56 -4.76 -9.15
C ASP A 47 16.54 -6.21 -8.63
N LYS A 48 15.91 -6.43 -7.48
CA LYS A 48 15.87 -7.71 -6.77
C LYS A 48 14.50 -8.38 -6.77
N ILE A 49 13.51 -7.85 -7.51
CA ILE A 49 12.14 -8.38 -7.54
C ILE A 49 12.09 -9.86 -7.96
N GLU A 50 12.79 -10.25 -9.02
CA GLU A 50 12.78 -11.62 -9.52
C GLU A 50 13.40 -12.60 -8.52
N GLU A 51 14.49 -12.18 -7.87
CA GLU A 51 15.20 -12.97 -6.86
C GLU A 51 14.27 -13.26 -5.67
N VAL A 52 13.67 -12.22 -5.08
CA VAL A 52 12.77 -12.41 -3.93
C VAL A 52 11.48 -13.15 -4.30
N SER A 53 10.99 -12.98 -5.53
CA SER A 53 9.80 -13.69 -6.01
C SER A 53 10.06 -15.19 -6.14
N SER A 54 11.28 -15.56 -6.56
CA SER A 54 11.70 -16.96 -6.66
C SER A 54 11.82 -17.60 -5.27
N LEU A 55 12.37 -16.89 -4.29
CA LEU A 55 12.44 -17.36 -2.89
C LEU A 55 11.06 -17.62 -2.29
N LEU A 56 10.07 -16.78 -2.59
CA LEU A 56 8.68 -17.02 -2.16
C LEU A 56 8.05 -18.23 -2.86
N SER A 57 8.45 -18.52 -4.10
CA SER A 57 8.02 -19.72 -4.83
C SER A 57 8.54 -21.02 -4.19
N ASP A 58 9.76 -21.01 -3.65
CA ASP A 58 10.31 -22.15 -2.91
C ASP A 58 9.46 -22.53 -1.68
N ALA A 59 8.84 -21.53 -1.04
CA ALA A 59 7.88 -21.74 0.05
C ALA A 59 6.50 -22.24 -0.45
N SER A 60 6.32 -22.43 -1.76
CA SER A 60 5.09 -22.86 -2.44
C SER A 60 3.88 -22.01 -2.05
N VAL A 61 4.03 -20.69 -2.04
CA VAL A 61 2.91 -19.78 -1.77
C VAL A 61 1.87 -19.82 -2.89
N ASP A 62 0.61 -19.56 -2.54
CA ASP A 62 -0.53 -19.58 -3.48
C ASP A 62 -0.71 -18.24 -4.22
N LEU A 63 -0.22 -17.15 -3.63
CA LEU A 63 -0.34 -15.78 -4.13
C LEU A 63 0.87 -14.96 -3.67
N ILE A 64 1.37 -14.05 -4.52
CA ILE A 64 2.39 -13.06 -4.13
C ILE A 64 1.80 -11.65 -4.13
N CYS A 65 2.01 -10.92 -3.05
CA CYS A 65 1.62 -9.53 -2.90
C CYS A 65 2.86 -8.63 -2.80
N TYR A 66 2.97 -7.66 -3.70
CA TYR A 66 3.92 -6.57 -3.61
C TYR A 66 3.38 -5.45 -2.70
N ALA A 67 3.83 -5.44 -1.45
CA ALA A 67 3.32 -4.58 -0.37
C ALA A 67 4.15 -3.30 -0.18
N CYS A 68 4.29 -2.53 -1.27
CA CYS A 68 4.88 -1.19 -1.26
C CYS A 68 4.07 -0.27 -2.17
N THR A 69 3.21 0.58 -1.58
CA THR A 69 2.28 1.43 -2.34
C THR A 69 3.02 2.33 -3.31
N THR A 70 4.00 3.08 -2.82
CA THR A 70 4.84 3.98 -3.61
C THR A 70 5.61 3.25 -4.69
N GLY A 71 6.24 2.12 -4.36
CA GLY A 71 6.96 1.29 -5.33
C GLY A 71 6.06 0.77 -6.46
N SER A 72 4.79 0.48 -6.16
CA SER A 72 3.84 0.00 -7.17
C SER A 72 3.09 1.09 -7.95
N LEU A 73 3.32 2.39 -7.68
CA LEU A 73 2.58 3.48 -8.34
C LEU A 73 3.44 4.58 -8.96
N TYR A 74 4.70 4.74 -8.55
CA TYR A 74 5.45 5.98 -8.81
C TYR A 74 5.78 6.25 -10.28
N LYS A 75 5.75 5.20 -11.13
CA LYS A 75 5.96 5.26 -12.58
C LYS A 75 4.66 5.02 -13.39
N GLY A 76 3.49 5.05 -12.76
CA GLY A 76 2.19 4.94 -13.44
C GLY A 76 1.72 3.50 -13.66
N LEU A 77 0.57 3.35 -14.34
CA LEU A 77 -0.13 2.07 -14.54
C LEU A 77 0.71 1.02 -15.29
N LYS A 78 1.39 1.42 -16.39
CA LYS A 78 2.20 0.48 -17.19
C LYS A 78 3.34 -0.14 -16.41
N HIS A 79 3.88 0.61 -15.45
CA HIS A 79 4.95 0.14 -14.60
C HIS A 79 4.44 -0.86 -13.56
N GLU A 80 3.25 -0.64 -13.02
CA GLU A 80 2.62 -1.61 -12.12
C GLU A 80 2.36 -2.96 -12.83
N ASP A 81 1.90 -2.93 -14.09
CA ASP A 81 1.81 -4.13 -14.95
C ASP A 81 3.15 -4.86 -15.13
N GLU A 82 4.23 -4.10 -15.25
CA GLU A 82 5.59 -4.63 -15.40
C GLU A 82 6.03 -5.36 -14.11
N ILE A 83 5.81 -4.75 -12.94
CA ILE A 83 6.10 -5.36 -11.64
C ILE A 83 5.38 -6.70 -11.50
N VAL A 84 4.06 -6.73 -11.79
CA VAL A 84 3.28 -7.97 -11.77
C VAL A 84 3.88 -9.01 -12.71
N ARG A 85 4.14 -8.65 -13.98
CA ARG A 85 4.73 -9.58 -14.95
C ARG A 85 6.07 -10.14 -14.51
N ARG A 86 6.94 -9.31 -13.91
CA ARG A 86 8.27 -9.74 -13.43
C ARG A 86 8.13 -10.76 -12.29
N ILE A 87 7.25 -10.48 -11.33
CA ILE A 87 6.94 -11.41 -10.22
C ILE A 87 6.38 -12.73 -10.76
N GLU A 88 5.35 -12.69 -11.60
CA GLU A 88 4.70 -13.89 -12.15
C GLU A 88 5.63 -14.71 -13.03
N LYS A 89 6.48 -14.04 -13.84
CA LYS A 89 7.45 -14.72 -14.71
C LYS A 89 8.49 -15.49 -13.89
N ALA A 90 9.00 -14.89 -12.82
CA ALA A 90 10.02 -15.48 -11.96
C ALA A 90 9.46 -16.59 -11.06
N SER A 91 8.31 -16.35 -10.43
CA SER A 91 7.73 -17.26 -9.44
C SER A 91 6.80 -18.33 -10.00
N LYS A 92 6.22 -18.11 -11.19
CA LYS A 92 5.07 -18.85 -11.76
C LYS A 92 3.80 -18.80 -10.90
N ILE A 93 3.72 -17.83 -9.98
CA ILE A 93 2.60 -17.64 -9.06
C ILE A 93 1.94 -16.31 -9.40
N ARG A 94 0.60 -16.25 -9.31
CA ARG A 94 -0.17 -15.02 -9.53
C ARG A 94 0.32 -13.91 -8.59
N ALA A 95 0.42 -12.69 -9.11
CA ALA A 95 0.85 -11.55 -8.33
C ALA A 95 -0.21 -10.44 -8.26
N ILE A 96 -0.24 -9.73 -7.14
CA ILE A 96 -1.00 -8.50 -6.94
C ILE A 96 -0.10 -7.42 -6.33
N THR A 97 -0.46 -6.16 -6.53
CA THR A 97 0.23 -5.01 -5.92
C THR A 97 -0.71 -4.21 -5.04
N THR A 98 -0.16 -3.49 -4.07
CA THR A 98 -0.94 -2.56 -3.24
C THR A 98 -1.67 -1.49 -4.02
N SER A 99 -1.05 -0.92 -5.07
CA SER A 99 -1.67 0.14 -5.86
C SER A 99 -2.87 -0.41 -6.63
N ARG A 100 -2.73 -1.50 -7.38
CA ARG A 100 -3.84 -2.15 -8.12
C ARG A 100 -4.97 -2.55 -7.19
N SER A 101 -4.64 -3.13 -6.05
CA SER A 101 -5.60 -3.53 -5.00
C SER A 101 -6.50 -2.38 -4.56
N VAL A 102 -5.91 -1.20 -4.31
CA VAL A 102 -6.65 -0.01 -3.90
C VAL A 102 -7.52 0.51 -5.05
N ILE A 103 -6.99 0.59 -6.27
CA ILE A 103 -7.75 1.06 -7.44
C ILE A 103 -8.97 0.17 -7.68
N GLU A 104 -8.80 -1.15 -7.70
CA GLU A 104 -9.90 -2.09 -7.90
C GLU A 104 -10.96 -1.97 -6.81
N ALA A 105 -10.55 -1.86 -5.54
CA ALA A 105 -11.48 -1.68 -4.43
C ALA A 105 -12.31 -0.41 -4.57
N LEU A 106 -11.67 0.72 -4.87
CA LEU A 106 -12.34 2.01 -5.05
C LEU A 106 -13.27 2.01 -6.27
N LYS A 107 -12.86 1.42 -7.39
CA LYS A 107 -13.69 1.30 -8.62
C LYS A 107 -14.91 0.41 -8.39
N ASN A 108 -14.75 -0.72 -7.70
CA ASN A 108 -15.86 -1.61 -7.36
C ASN A 108 -16.93 -0.92 -6.50
N LEU A 109 -16.50 0.01 -5.66
CA LEU A 109 -17.37 0.83 -4.81
C LEU A 109 -17.84 2.12 -5.49
N LYS A 110 -17.53 2.28 -6.79
CA LYS A 110 -17.93 3.39 -7.65
C LYS A 110 -17.52 4.77 -7.11
N VAL A 111 -16.44 4.80 -6.34
CA VAL A 111 -15.84 6.04 -5.84
C VAL A 111 -15.25 6.83 -7.00
N LYS A 112 -15.45 8.15 -6.98
CA LYS A 112 -14.88 9.11 -7.94
C LYS A 112 -14.12 10.23 -7.24
N ARG A 113 -14.57 10.67 -6.06
CA ARG A 113 -13.94 11.78 -5.31
C ARG A 113 -13.19 11.27 -4.07
N LEU A 114 -11.89 11.54 -3.99
CA LEU A 114 -10.99 11.04 -2.96
C LEU A 114 -10.39 12.15 -2.11
N SER A 115 -10.42 11.96 -0.79
CA SER A 115 -9.46 12.55 0.13
C SER A 115 -8.27 11.61 0.26
N VAL A 116 -7.05 12.14 0.31
CA VAL A 116 -5.80 11.36 0.36
C VAL A 116 -4.92 11.84 1.52
N ALA A 117 -4.49 10.89 2.34
CA ALA A 117 -3.55 11.11 3.43
C ALA A 117 -2.28 10.29 3.17
N THR A 118 -1.11 10.90 3.24
CA THR A 118 0.16 10.19 3.04
C THR A 118 1.22 10.66 4.03
N PRO A 119 2.27 9.87 4.29
CA PRO A 119 3.41 10.37 5.05
C PRO A 119 4.49 11.01 4.16
N TYR A 120 4.35 11.02 2.84
CA TYR A 120 5.48 11.17 1.91
C TYR A 120 5.91 12.62 1.63
N SER A 121 7.09 12.79 1.04
CA SER A 121 7.54 14.05 0.47
C SER A 121 6.60 14.55 -0.65
N ASN A 122 6.70 15.85 -0.99
CA ASN A 122 5.93 16.44 -2.08
C ASN A 122 6.23 15.79 -3.44
N GLU A 123 7.48 15.42 -3.68
CA GLU A 123 7.91 14.75 -4.91
C GLU A 123 7.18 13.43 -5.12
N VAL A 124 7.13 12.59 -4.07
CA VAL A 124 6.41 11.31 -4.11
C VAL A 124 4.90 11.53 -4.19
N ASN A 125 4.36 12.53 -3.49
CA ASN A 125 2.94 12.85 -3.54
C ASN A 125 2.47 13.32 -4.92
N LEU A 126 3.33 13.97 -5.70
CA LEU A 126 3.00 14.28 -7.09
C LEU A 126 2.79 13.00 -7.91
N LYS A 127 3.60 11.96 -7.67
CA LYS A 127 3.41 10.65 -8.31
C LYS A 127 2.15 9.95 -7.84
N VAL A 128 1.85 9.98 -6.53
CA VAL A 128 0.59 9.44 -5.98
C VAL A 128 -0.61 10.13 -6.62
N LYS A 129 -0.58 11.47 -6.70
CA LYS A 129 -1.65 12.26 -7.31
C LYS A 129 -1.87 11.89 -8.77
N ASN A 130 -0.81 11.92 -9.57
CA ASN A 130 -0.90 11.60 -10.99
C ASN A 130 -1.44 10.18 -11.22
N PHE A 131 -0.97 9.20 -10.44
CA PHE A 131 -1.44 7.82 -10.54
C PHE A 131 -2.94 7.67 -10.24
N LEU A 132 -3.45 8.37 -9.22
CA LEU A 132 -4.88 8.34 -8.89
C LEU A 132 -5.72 9.04 -9.96
N GLU A 133 -5.26 10.18 -10.48
CA GLU A 133 -5.94 10.93 -11.54
C GLU A 133 -5.95 10.17 -12.87
N GLU A 134 -4.86 9.48 -13.23
CA GLU A 134 -4.79 8.54 -14.36
C GLU A 134 -5.81 7.39 -14.24
N ASN A 135 -6.23 7.07 -13.02
CA ASN A 135 -7.25 6.07 -12.72
C ASN A 135 -8.67 6.64 -12.58
N GLU A 136 -8.88 7.88 -13.05
CA GLU A 136 -10.17 8.57 -13.10
C GLU A 136 -10.75 8.94 -11.73
N PHE A 137 -9.86 9.14 -10.74
CA PHE A 137 -10.24 9.70 -9.44
C PHE A 137 -9.96 11.20 -9.40
N GLU A 138 -10.90 11.96 -8.85
CA GLU A 138 -10.75 13.37 -8.51
C GLU A 138 -10.22 13.50 -7.08
N ILE A 139 -9.06 14.12 -6.89
CA ILE A 139 -8.51 14.35 -5.56
C ILE A 139 -9.07 15.65 -4.99
N VAL A 140 -10.03 15.52 -4.07
CA VAL A 140 -10.67 16.62 -3.34
C VAL A 140 -9.68 17.30 -2.40
N LYS A 141 -8.87 16.50 -1.71
CA LYS A 141 -7.93 17.01 -0.70
C LYS A 141 -6.80 16.03 -0.49
N LEU A 142 -5.57 16.54 -0.48
CA LEU A 142 -4.37 15.78 -0.12
C LEU A 142 -3.73 16.41 1.12
N ARG A 143 -3.39 15.59 2.11
CA ARG A 143 -2.55 15.98 3.25
C ARG A 143 -1.36 15.04 3.39
N SER A 144 -0.23 15.61 3.77
CA SER A 144 1.00 14.85 3.93
C SER A 144 1.83 15.27 5.13
N LEU A 145 2.59 14.33 5.70
CA LEU A 145 3.60 14.58 6.73
C LEU A 145 4.97 15.00 6.17
N GLY A 146 5.25 14.79 4.88
CA GLY A 146 6.48 15.25 4.25
C GLY A 146 7.74 14.44 4.58
N LEU A 147 7.59 13.21 5.08
CA LEU A 147 8.68 12.34 5.51
C LEU A 147 9.33 11.62 4.32
N ILE A 148 10.63 11.40 4.46
CA ILE A 148 11.46 10.64 3.50
C ILE A 148 11.90 9.33 4.12
N ASN A 149 12.45 9.37 5.35
CA ASN A 149 12.97 8.16 5.97
C ASN A 149 11.85 7.20 6.37
N ASN A 150 11.93 5.96 5.89
CA ASN A 150 10.86 4.99 6.09
C ASN A 150 10.80 4.47 7.53
N LEU A 151 11.90 4.49 8.30
CA LEU A 151 11.85 4.16 9.73
C LEU A 151 11.14 5.22 10.54
N ASP A 152 11.30 6.50 10.19
CA ASP A 152 10.56 7.59 10.84
C ASP A 152 9.06 7.40 10.65
N ILE A 153 8.62 7.01 9.44
CA ILE A 153 7.22 6.66 9.15
C ILE A 153 6.74 5.49 10.04
N GLY A 154 7.52 4.41 10.12
CA GLY A 154 7.17 3.20 10.89
C GLY A 154 7.14 3.41 12.41
N ARG A 155 7.83 4.44 12.91
CA ARG A 155 7.90 4.79 14.34
C ARG A 155 6.80 5.74 14.80
N LEU A 156 6.06 6.34 13.86
CA LEU A 156 4.97 7.23 14.22
C LEU A 156 3.96 6.50 15.11
N ASP A 157 3.52 7.21 16.15
CA ASP A 157 2.41 6.75 16.97
C ASP A 157 1.14 6.66 16.12
N PRO A 158 0.28 5.63 16.29
CA PRO A 158 -0.95 5.51 15.51
C PRO A 158 -1.86 6.75 15.59
N GLU A 159 -1.83 7.52 16.68
CA GLU A 159 -2.58 8.76 16.81
C GLU A 159 -2.14 9.82 15.78
N VAL A 160 -0.90 9.77 15.27
CA VAL A 160 -0.45 10.61 14.14
C VAL A 160 -1.20 10.23 12.87
N SER A 161 -1.31 8.93 12.57
CA SER A 161 -2.06 8.43 11.41
C SER A 161 -3.54 8.81 11.49
N TYR A 162 -4.12 8.74 12.69
CA TYR A 162 -5.49 9.17 12.96
C TYR A 162 -5.69 10.66 12.64
N LYS A 163 -4.85 11.53 13.20
CA LYS A 163 -4.91 12.98 12.96
C LYS A 163 -4.72 13.31 11.50
N LEU A 164 -3.74 12.68 10.83
CA LEU A 164 -3.51 12.83 9.40
C LEU A 164 -4.75 12.46 8.59
N GLY A 165 -5.41 11.35 8.91
CA GLY A 165 -6.67 10.93 8.28
C GLY A 165 -7.78 11.97 8.45
N LYS A 166 -7.99 12.47 9.68
CA LYS A 166 -8.97 13.53 9.96
C LYS A 166 -8.66 14.83 9.23
N GLU A 167 -7.40 15.22 9.18
CA GLU A 167 -6.97 16.42 8.49
C GLU A 167 -7.12 16.29 6.98
N ALA A 168 -6.94 15.11 6.41
CA ALA A 168 -7.14 14.83 4.99
C ALA A 168 -8.62 14.74 4.61
N TYR A 169 -9.48 14.32 5.55
CA TYR A 169 -10.91 14.17 5.31
C TYR A 169 -11.55 15.48 4.81
N SER A 170 -12.44 15.32 3.83
CA SER A 170 -13.32 16.35 3.31
C SER A 170 -14.72 15.76 3.16
N LYS A 171 -15.75 16.51 3.55
CA LYS A 171 -17.15 16.14 3.36
C LYS A 171 -17.55 15.96 1.90
N ASP A 172 -16.76 16.52 0.97
CA ASP A 172 -17.01 16.45 -0.48
C ASP A 172 -16.39 15.19 -1.11
N SER A 173 -15.57 14.45 -0.34
CA SER A 173 -14.99 13.17 -0.74
C SER A 173 -15.92 12.00 -0.45
N GLU A 174 -15.92 11.00 -1.32
CA GLU A 174 -16.67 9.75 -1.17
C GLU A 174 -15.86 8.70 -0.40
N ALA A 175 -14.53 8.82 -0.46
CA ALA A 175 -13.62 8.00 0.32
C ALA A 175 -12.38 8.75 0.79
N LEU A 176 -11.86 8.32 1.94
CA LEU A 176 -10.55 8.70 2.46
C LEU A 176 -9.56 7.56 2.21
N PHE A 177 -8.51 7.83 1.44
CA PHE A 177 -7.42 6.91 1.17
C PHE A 177 -6.17 7.30 1.98
N ILE A 178 -5.77 6.46 2.94
CA ILE A 178 -4.49 6.61 3.66
C ILE A 178 -3.44 5.72 3.00
N SER A 179 -2.52 6.33 2.27
CA SER A 179 -1.50 5.65 1.47
C SER A 179 -0.22 5.48 2.27
N CYS A 180 0.01 4.27 2.79
CA CYS A 180 1.31 3.74 3.19
C CYS A 180 1.17 2.29 3.65
N THR A 181 2.20 1.46 3.44
CA THR A 181 2.31 0.14 4.10
C THR A 181 3.18 0.17 5.35
N ASN A 182 3.85 1.29 5.66
CA ASN A 182 4.66 1.43 6.87
C ASN A 182 4.06 2.36 7.92
N LEU A 183 3.01 3.10 7.57
CA LEU A 183 2.26 3.91 8.53
C LEU A 183 1.29 3.01 9.30
N ARG A 184 1.34 3.03 10.63
CA ARG A 184 0.48 2.21 11.49
C ARG A 184 -0.95 2.70 11.42
N THR A 185 -1.88 1.83 11.05
CA THR A 185 -3.29 2.21 10.82
C THR A 185 -4.29 1.26 11.47
N PHE A 186 -3.91 0.00 11.79
CA PHE A 186 -4.82 -0.98 12.38
C PHE A 186 -5.44 -0.53 13.71
N GLU A 187 -4.70 0.23 14.51
CA GLU A 187 -5.18 0.72 15.81
C GLU A 187 -6.22 1.84 15.68
N ILE A 188 -6.32 2.50 14.52
CA ILE A 188 -7.15 3.71 14.35
C ILE A 188 -8.32 3.53 13.40
N ILE A 189 -8.45 2.35 12.76
CA ILE A 189 -9.47 2.06 11.75
C ILE A 189 -10.87 2.37 12.30
N GLN A 190 -11.27 1.64 13.35
CA GLN A 190 -12.62 1.77 13.92
C GLN A 190 -12.89 3.20 14.39
N LYS A 191 -11.94 3.78 15.12
CA LYS A 191 -12.06 5.15 15.63
C LYS A 191 -12.27 6.17 14.51
N LEU A 192 -11.57 6.01 13.38
CA LEU A 192 -11.69 6.91 12.25
C LEU A 192 -12.96 6.66 11.43
N GLU A 193 -13.35 5.39 11.23
CA GLU A 193 -14.60 4.99 10.57
C GLU A 193 -15.84 5.52 11.30
N ASP A 194 -15.84 5.50 12.63
CA ASP A 194 -16.95 6.00 13.45
C ASP A 194 -17.13 7.53 13.33
N GLU A 195 -16.08 8.27 13.00
CA GLU A 195 -16.12 9.74 12.91
C GLU A 195 -16.36 10.28 11.49
N ILE A 196 -15.91 9.57 10.46
CA ILE A 196 -16.06 10.03 9.07
C ILE A 196 -17.33 9.45 8.44
N ARG A 197 -18.01 10.25 7.61
CA ARG A 197 -19.21 9.79 6.87
C ARG A 197 -18.89 9.19 5.50
N SER A 198 -17.61 9.15 5.14
CA SER A 198 -17.11 8.56 3.88
C SER A 198 -16.57 7.16 4.12
N LEU A 199 -16.37 6.39 3.04
CA LEU A 199 -15.67 5.12 3.15
C LEU A 199 -14.19 5.34 3.52
N LEU A 200 -13.66 4.56 4.48
CA LEU A 200 -12.23 4.57 4.82
C LEU A 200 -11.49 3.48 4.03
N TYR A 201 -10.35 3.83 3.43
CA TYR A 201 -9.47 2.89 2.75
C TYR A 201 -8.05 3.01 3.24
N LEU A 202 -7.57 1.91 3.80
CA LEU A 202 -6.21 1.75 4.28
C LEU A 202 -5.55 0.67 3.43
N VAL A 203 -4.33 0.95 2.95
CA VAL A 203 -3.62 0.02 2.06
C VAL A 203 -3.53 -1.39 2.65
N ILE A 204 -3.18 -1.50 3.94
CA ILE A 204 -2.96 -2.80 4.59
C ILE A 204 -4.29 -3.55 4.79
N GLN A 205 -5.39 -2.84 5.06
CA GLN A 205 -6.73 -3.42 5.15
C GLN A 205 -7.22 -3.98 3.80
N GLN A 206 -6.88 -3.33 2.68
CA GLN A 206 -7.27 -3.82 1.34
C GLN A 206 -6.51 -5.08 0.94
N LEU A 207 -5.23 -5.18 1.30
CA LEU A 207 -4.48 -6.43 1.11
C LEU A 207 -5.16 -7.59 1.83
N TYR A 208 -5.59 -7.38 3.08
CA TYR A 208 -6.33 -8.40 3.81
C TYR A 208 -7.70 -8.72 3.19
N GLY A 209 -8.48 -7.71 2.81
CA GLY A 209 -9.78 -7.90 2.18
C GLY A 209 -9.71 -8.67 0.85
N LEU A 210 -8.59 -8.58 0.13
CA LEU A 210 -8.34 -9.39 -1.06
C LEU A 210 -8.05 -10.85 -0.71
N PHE A 211 -7.27 -11.13 0.34
CA PHE A 211 -6.96 -12.50 0.73
C PHE A 211 -8.19 -13.30 1.20
N LEU A 212 -9.25 -12.63 1.66
CA LEU A 212 -10.51 -13.30 1.99
C LEU A 212 -11.39 -13.62 0.77
N LYS A 213 -11.12 -13.01 -0.39
CA LYS A 213 -11.90 -13.18 -1.63
C LYS A 213 -11.25 -14.14 -2.64
N THR A 214 -9.99 -14.50 -2.43
CA THR A 214 -9.22 -15.47 -3.22
C THR A 214 -9.20 -16.82 -2.54
#